data_AF-A0A4Y2IIZ0-F1
#
_entry.id   AF-A0A4Y2IIZ0-F1
#
_cell.length_a   1.000
_cell.length_b   1.000
_cell.length_c   1.000
_cell.angle_alpha   90.00
_cell.angle_beta   90.00
_cell.angle_gamma   90.00
#
_symmetry.space_group_name_H-M   'P 1'
#
loop_
_entity.id
_entity.type
_entity.pdbx_description
1 polymer ?
#
loop_
_entity_poly.entity_id
_entity_poly.type
_entity_poly.pdbx_seq_one_letter_code
_entity_poly.pdbx_strand_id
1 'polypeptide(L)'
;MCSITTDGAPNMTGKKSGFLGLFNQNYPGNNVVFLHCVIHQDALCKSAVNMKPVLDAVVKLVNTIRSRGLTHRQFRDFLQSVQSEYSDVLYYTKVRWLSAGCVFERVWQLKDDIVSFFMRNSVLRSAKC
;
A
#
# COMPACT_ATOMS: atom_id res chain seq x y z
N MET A 1 15.13 1.86 -29.26
CA MET A 1 14.09 0.97 -28.68
C MET A 1 13.09 1.87 -27.98
N CYS A 2 11.82 1.81 -28.36
CA CYS A 2 10.77 2.65 -27.77
C CYS A 2 9.78 1.73 -27.03
N SER A 3 9.33 2.15 -25.85
CA SER A 3 8.36 1.41 -25.05
C SER A 3 7.14 2.28 -24.80
N ILE A 4 5.96 1.70 -24.97
CA ILE A 4 4.69 2.38 -24.72
C ILE A 4 4.03 1.70 -23.52
N THR A 5 3.75 2.47 -22.48
CA THR A 5 3.02 1.99 -21.31
C THR A 5 1.54 2.32 -21.46
N THR A 6 0.69 1.32 -21.39
CA THR A 6 -0.78 1.45 -21.47
C THR A 6 -1.42 1.19 -20.12
N ASP A 7 -2.52 1.84 -19.79
CA ASP A 7 -3.27 1.60 -18.55
C ASP A 7 -4.02 0.25 -18.52
N GLY A 8 -3.89 -0.55 -19.58
CA GLY A 8 -4.58 -1.83 -19.74
C GLY A 8 -6.02 -1.72 -20.21
N ALA A 9 -6.58 -0.51 -20.35
CA ALA A 9 -7.96 -0.33 -20.77
C ALA A 9 -8.20 -0.94 -22.17
N PRO A 10 -9.39 -1.50 -22.45
CA PRO A 10 -9.70 -2.08 -23.77
C PRO A 10 -9.45 -1.13 -24.94
N ASN A 11 -9.66 0.17 -24.74
CA ASN A 11 -9.37 1.21 -25.75
C ASN A 11 -7.88 1.39 -26.04
N MET A 12 -6.99 1.00 -25.11
CA MET A 12 -5.54 1.05 -25.29
C MET A 12 -4.97 -0.28 -25.79
N THR A 13 -5.48 -1.41 -25.28
CA THR A 13 -4.91 -2.76 -25.50
C THR A 13 -5.68 -3.63 -26.49
N GLY A 14 -6.85 -3.18 -26.94
CA GLY A 14 -7.71 -3.93 -27.86
C GLY A 14 -7.04 -4.27 -29.19
N LYS A 15 -7.18 -5.52 -29.65
CA LYS A 15 -6.52 -6.04 -30.87
C LYS A 15 -7.05 -5.44 -32.18
N LYS A 16 -8.33 -5.05 -32.23
CA LYS A 16 -8.99 -4.54 -33.44
C LYS A 16 -9.17 -3.01 -33.43
N SER A 17 -9.65 -2.46 -32.31
CA SER A 17 -10.00 -1.04 -32.17
C SER A 17 -9.21 -0.32 -31.09
N GLY A 18 -8.33 -1.01 -30.36
CA GLY A 18 -7.48 -0.39 -29.35
C GLY A 18 -6.25 0.25 -29.96
N PHE A 19 -5.67 1.24 -29.29
CA PHE A 19 -4.45 1.94 -29.73
C PHE A 19 -3.34 0.97 -30.15
N LEU A 20 -3.03 -0.05 -29.32
CA LEU A 20 -2.03 -1.06 -29.62
C LEU A 20 -2.34 -1.83 -30.91
N GLY A 21 -3.59 -2.24 -31.10
CA GLY A 21 -4.04 -2.96 -32.29
C GLY A 21 -3.91 -2.10 -33.55
N LEU A 22 -4.37 -0.86 -33.48
CA LEU A 22 -4.29 0.11 -34.57
C LEU A 22 -2.85 0.49 -34.90
N PHE A 23 -2.00 0.70 -33.88
CA PHE A 23 -0.59 1.04 -34.07
C PHE A 23 0.16 -0.09 -34.80
N ASN A 24 -0.03 -1.34 -34.38
CA ASN A 24 0.63 -2.49 -35.02
C ASN A 24 0.15 -2.74 -36.46
N GLN A 25 -1.11 -2.44 -36.77
CA GLN A 25 -1.63 -2.53 -38.14
C GLN A 25 -1.06 -1.45 -39.06
N ASN A 26 -0.95 -0.21 -38.57
CA ASN A 26 -0.42 0.91 -39.35
C ASN A 26 1.11 0.89 -39.48
N TYR A 27 1.82 0.29 -38.51
CA TYR A 27 3.28 0.22 -38.48
C TYR A 27 3.76 -1.23 -38.33
N PRO A 28 3.59 -2.08 -39.36
CA PRO A 28 4.07 -3.46 -39.33
C PRO A 28 5.61 -3.51 -39.23
N GLY A 29 6.15 -4.41 -38.41
CA GLY A 29 7.60 -4.54 -38.18
C GLY A 29 8.20 -3.50 -37.24
N ASN A 30 7.37 -2.72 -36.53
CA ASN A 30 7.84 -1.87 -35.45
C ASN A 30 8.52 -2.69 -34.33
N ASN A 31 9.55 -2.12 -33.70
CA ASN A 31 10.23 -2.71 -32.54
C ASN A 31 9.77 -2.06 -31.22
N VAL A 32 8.47 -1.73 -31.11
CA VAL A 32 7.90 -1.10 -29.92
C VAL A 32 7.46 -2.16 -28.93
N VAL A 33 7.89 -2.04 -27.68
CA VAL A 33 7.43 -2.90 -26.60
C VAL A 33 6.23 -2.25 -25.92
N PHE A 34 5.09 -2.93 -25.94
CA PHE A 34 3.92 -2.50 -25.20
C PHE A 34 3.93 -3.09 -23.79
N LEU A 35 4.00 -2.22 -22.80
CA LEU A 35 3.97 -2.56 -21.39
C LEU A 35 2.60 -2.20 -20.82
N HIS A 36 2.09 -3.01 -19.91
CA HIS A 36 1.01 -2.58 -19.03
C HIS A 36 1.55 -1.64 -17.97
N CYS A 37 0.74 -0.68 -17.52
CA CYS A 37 1.15 0.23 -16.47
C CYS A 37 1.44 -0.57 -15.20
N VAL A 38 2.54 -0.22 -14.52
CA VAL A 38 2.97 -0.87 -13.28
C VAL A 38 1.85 -0.89 -12.22
N ILE A 39 0.96 0.11 -12.26
CA ILE A 39 -0.21 0.21 -11.39
C ILE A 39 -1.24 -0.89 -11.72
N HIS A 40 -1.48 -1.18 -13.00
CA HIS A 40 -2.37 -2.26 -13.40
C HIS A 40 -1.77 -3.63 -13.10
N GLN A 41 -0.46 -3.81 -13.29
CA GLN A 41 0.22 -5.06 -12.96
C GLN A 41 0.23 -5.35 -11.46
N ASP A 42 0.55 -4.37 -10.60
CA ASP A 42 0.48 -4.60 -9.15
C ASP A 42 -0.98 -4.84 -8.68
N ALA A 43 -2.00 -4.27 -9.36
CA ALA A 43 -3.40 -4.60 -9.08
C ALA A 43 -3.75 -6.06 -9.45
N LEU A 44 -3.29 -6.54 -10.60
CA LEU A 44 -3.44 -7.94 -11.01
C LEU A 44 -2.68 -8.90 -10.07
N CYS A 45 -1.44 -8.59 -9.72
CA CYS A 45 -0.65 -9.40 -8.78
C CYS A 45 -1.32 -9.50 -7.40
N LYS A 46 -1.95 -8.44 -6.89
CA LYS A 46 -2.75 -8.49 -5.65
C LYS A 46 -3.96 -9.39 -5.71
N SER A 47 -4.52 -9.62 -6.90
CA SER A 47 -5.61 -10.59 -7.06
C SER A 47 -5.10 -12.04 -7.07
N ALA A 48 -3.87 -12.25 -7.54
CA ALA A 48 -3.23 -13.56 -7.59
C ALA A 48 -2.64 -13.99 -6.23
N VAL A 49 -2.07 -13.04 -5.48
CA VAL A 49 -1.57 -13.26 -4.12
C VAL A 49 -2.66 -12.77 -3.18
N ASN A 50 -3.42 -13.66 -2.52
CA ASN A 50 -4.55 -13.31 -1.64
C ASN A 50 -4.11 -12.47 -0.41
N MET A 51 -3.73 -11.21 -0.63
CA MET A 51 -3.18 -10.28 0.35
C MET A 51 -4.25 -9.57 1.17
N LYS A 52 -5.53 -9.75 0.80
CA LYS A 52 -6.66 -9.09 1.44
C LYS A 52 -6.69 -9.27 2.97
N PRO A 53 -6.50 -10.48 3.54
CA PRO A 53 -6.50 -10.65 4.99
C PRO A 53 -5.38 -9.86 5.68
N VAL A 54 -4.20 -9.79 5.06
CA VAL A 54 -3.05 -9.07 5.58
C VAL A 54 -3.29 -7.55 5.52
N LEU A 55 -3.83 -7.06 4.39
CA LEU A 55 -4.24 -5.66 4.22
C LEU A 55 -5.22 -5.27 5.31
N ASP A 56 -6.27 -6.06 5.51
CA ASP A 56 -7.34 -5.76 6.47
C ASP A 56 -6.80 -5.72 7.90
N ALA A 57 -5.88 -6.61 8.26
CA ALA A 57 -5.22 -6.59 9.57
C ALA A 57 -4.39 -5.32 9.78
N VAL A 58 -3.56 -4.93 8.82
CA VAL A 58 -2.73 -3.72 8.91
C VAL A 58 -3.57 -2.45 8.94
N VAL A 59 -4.62 -2.36 8.12
CA VAL A 59 -5.55 -1.24 8.13
C VAL A 59 -6.25 -1.13 9.49
N LYS A 60 -6.69 -2.25 10.06
CA LYS A 60 -7.32 -2.27 11.39
C LYS A 60 -6.35 -1.80 12.48
N LEU A 61 -5.10 -2.25 12.43
CA LEU A 61 -4.05 -1.83 13.37
C LEU A 61 -3.79 -0.32 13.29
N VAL A 62 -3.52 0.20 12.09
CA VAL A 62 -3.28 1.62 11.85
C VAL A 62 -4.48 2.46 12.31
N ASN A 63 -5.70 2.03 11.98
CA ASN A 63 -6.91 2.71 12.43
C ASN A 63 -7.07 2.68 13.94
N THR A 64 -6.66 1.60 14.63
CA THR A 64 -6.71 1.53 16.09
C THR A 64 -5.81 2.57 16.74
N ILE A 65 -4.61 2.79 16.18
CA ILE A 65 -3.67 3.82 16.64
C ILE A 65 -4.19 5.22 16.29
N ARG A 66 -4.63 5.43 15.04
CA ARG A 66 -4.92 6.74 14.45
C ARG A 66 -6.32 7.29 14.73
N SER A 67 -7.33 6.44 14.93
CA SER A 67 -8.73 6.88 15.06
C SER A 67 -9.03 7.58 16.38
N ARG A 68 -8.22 7.35 17.42
CA ARG A 68 -8.40 7.92 18.75
C ARG A 68 -7.26 8.90 19.05
N GLY A 69 -7.57 10.18 19.17
CA GLY A 69 -6.57 11.23 19.37
C GLY A 69 -5.71 11.07 20.63
N LEU A 70 -6.22 10.42 21.69
CA LEU A 70 -5.40 10.09 22.87
C LEU A 70 -4.40 8.98 22.57
N THR A 71 -4.87 7.86 22.02
CA THR A 71 -4.02 6.71 21.65
C THR A 71 -2.94 7.13 20.66
N HIS A 72 -3.29 7.96 19.69
CA HIS A 72 -2.35 8.46 18.70
C HIS A 72 -1.26 9.32 19.34
N ARG A 73 -1.61 10.26 20.22
CA ARG A 73 -0.62 11.08 20.95
C ARG A 73 0.30 10.21 21.81
N GLN A 74 -0.27 9.30 22.61
CA GLN A 74 0.50 8.38 23.44
C GLN A 74 1.46 7.51 22.63
N PHE A 75 1.04 7.07 21.44
CA PHE A 75 1.89 6.29 20.55
C PHE A 75 3.07 7.12 20.02
N ARG A 76 2.83 8.37 19.60
CA ARG A 76 3.89 9.29 19.15
C ARG A 76 4.88 9.60 20.27
N ASP A 77 4.38 9.89 21.47
CA ASP A 77 5.21 10.16 22.64
C ASP A 77 6.06 8.91 23.00
N PHE A 78 5.48 7.72 22.89
CA PHE A 78 6.18 6.46 23.08
C PHE A 78 7.31 6.28 22.06
N LEU A 79 7.03 6.46 20.76
CA LEU A 79 8.05 6.35 19.70
C LEU A 79 9.21 7.31 19.91
N GLN A 80 8.91 8.54 20.35
CA GLN A 80 9.94 9.51 20.71
C GLN A 80 10.78 9.05 21.91
N SER A 81 10.14 8.46 22.93
CA SER A 81 10.83 7.98 24.14
C SER A 81 11.78 6.81 23.88
N VAL A 82 11.47 5.96 22.90
CA VAL A 82 12.34 4.82 22.50
C VAL A 82 13.29 5.20 21.37
N GLN A 83 13.33 6.47 20.96
CA GLN A 83 14.13 6.97 19.85
C GLN A 83 13.93 6.16 18.56
N SER A 84 12.67 5.79 18.29
CA SER A 84 12.32 5.05 17.07
C SER A 84 12.68 5.85 15.82
N GLU A 85 13.03 5.15 14.74
CA GLU A 85 13.36 5.75 13.44
C GLU A 85 12.22 6.62 12.91
N TYR A 86 10.97 6.24 13.19
CA TYR A 86 9.79 6.97 12.76
C TYR A 86 9.02 7.53 13.95
N SER A 87 8.47 8.74 13.77
CA SER A 87 7.67 9.42 14.80
C SER A 87 6.18 9.06 14.76
N ASP A 88 5.71 8.35 13.74
CA ASP A 88 4.29 7.98 13.57
C ASP A 88 4.10 6.87 12.52
N VAL A 89 2.92 6.23 12.55
CA VAL A 89 2.41 5.37 11.48
C VAL A 89 1.79 6.22 10.36
N LEU A 90 1.82 5.70 9.12
CA LEU A 90 1.15 6.33 7.99
C LEU A 90 -0.35 6.04 8.02
N TYR A 91 -1.18 7.05 7.72
CA TYR A 91 -2.62 6.87 7.61
C TYR A 91 -2.99 6.19 6.28
N TYR A 92 -3.77 5.12 6.36
CA TYR A 92 -4.24 4.43 5.16
C TYR A 92 -5.49 5.11 4.59
N THR A 93 -5.48 5.40 3.29
CA THR A 93 -6.68 5.81 2.55
C THR A 93 -6.90 4.87 1.37
N LYS A 94 -8.11 4.35 1.20
CA LYS A 94 -8.47 3.46 0.08
C LYS A 94 -8.31 4.12 -1.30
N VAL A 95 -8.25 5.46 -1.34
CA VAL A 95 -8.23 6.27 -2.56
C VAL A 95 -6.86 6.26 -3.24
N ARG A 96 -5.77 6.08 -2.48
CA ARG A 96 -4.40 6.13 -3.00
C ARG A 96 -3.71 4.81 -2.76
N TRP A 97 -3.89 3.86 -3.66
CA TRP A 97 -3.38 2.51 -3.49
C TRP A 97 -1.84 2.41 -3.36
N LEU A 98 -1.08 3.35 -3.94
CA LEU A 98 0.36 3.48 -3.67
C LEU A 98 0.66 3.69 -2.18
N SER A 99 -0.29 4.20 -1.38
CA SER A 99 -0.13 4.33 0.06
C SER A 99 -0.20 2.98 0.80
N ALA A 100 -0.77 1.93 0.21
CA ALA A 100 -0.88 0.64 0.88
C ALA A 100 0.50 0.04 1.18
N GLY A 101 1.38 0.04 0.17
CA GLY A 101 2.75 -0.45 0.30
C GLY A 101 3.54 0.34 1.35
N CYS A 102 3.50 1.68 1.28
CA CYS A 102 4.19 2.52 2.26
C CYS A 102 3.66 2.34 3.68
N VAL A 103 2.33 2.19 3.86
CA VAL A 103 1.73 1.90 5.17
C VAL A 103 2.23 0.56 5.70
N PHE A 104 2.25 -0.47 4.86
CA PHE A 104 2.78 -1.78 5.21
C PHE A 104 4.24 -1.72 5.65
N GLU A 105 5.08 -1.09 4.83
CA GLU A 105 6.49 -0.91 5.11
C GLU A 105 6.72 -0.19 6.43
N ARG A 106 5.99 0.91 6.68
CA ARG A 106 6.05 1.65 7.94
C ARG A 106 5.66 0.78 9.14
N VAL A 107 4.58 0.00 9.01
CA VAL A 107 4.15 -0.91 10.08
C VAL A 107 5.17 -2.02 10.32
N TRP A 108 5.81 -2.52 9.27
CA TRP A 108 6.88 -3.52 9.37
C TRP A 108 8.12 -2.98 10.09
N GLN A 109 8.55 -1.77 9.75
CA GLN A 109 9.66 -1.09 10.41
C GLN A 109 9.36 -0.82 11.89
N LEU A 110 8.12 -0.46 12.21
CA LEU A 110 7.67 -0.16 13.58
C LEU A 110 7.13 -1.38 14.36
N LYS A 111 7.22 -2.60 13.82
CA LYS A 111 6.51 -3.78 14.38
C LYS A 111 6.82 -4.03 15.85
N ASP A 112 8.08 -3.89 16.25
CA ASP A 112 8.54 -4.18 17.61
C ASP A 112 8.10 -3.07 18.60
N ASP A 113 8.13 -1.82 18.15
CA ASP A 113 7.63 -0.66 18.89
C ASP A 113 6.10 -0.74 19.07
N ILE A 114 5.37 -1.13 18.02
CA ILE A 114 3.93 -1.31 18.06
C ILE A 114 3.55 -2.40 19.07
N VAL A 115 4.21 -3.56 19.03
CA VAL A 115 3.98 -4.65 20.00
C VAL A 115 4.26 -4.16 21.42
N SER A 116 5.39 -3.48 21.63
CA SER A 116 5.78 -2.94 22.94
C SER A 116 4.77 -1.92 23.48
N PHE A 117 4.28 -1.02 22.63
CA PHE A 117 3.26 -0.03 22.99
C PHE A 117 1.95 -0.69 23.44
N PHE A 118 1.47 -1.70 22.72
CA PHE A 118 0.22 -2.39 23.08
C PHE A 118 0.38 -3.27 24.33
N MET A 119 1.54 -3.91 24.53
CA MET A 119 1.83 -4.65 25.77
C MET A 119 1.87 -3.74 26.99
N ARG A 120 2.48 -2.56 26.88
CA ARG A 120 2.53 -1.59 27.98
C ARG A 120 1.14 -1.06 28.33
N ASN A 121 0.30 -0.84 27.33
CA ASN A 121 -1.08 -0.40 27.52
C ASN A 121 -2.04 -1.48 28.05
N SER A 122 -1.82 -2.76 27.74
CA SER A 122 -2.63 -3.85 28.31
C SER A 122 -2.32 -4.05 29.80
N VAL A 123 -1.06 -3.95 30.20
CA VAL A 123 -0.64 -4.00 31.62
C VAL A 123 -1.22 -2.80 32.41
N LEU A 124 -1.17 -1.59 31.85
CA LEU A 124 -1.73 -0.38 32.48
C LEU A 124 -3.27 -0.38 32.59
N ARG A 125 -3.96 -1.16 31.74
CA ARG A 125 -5.42 -1.36 31.84
C ARG A 125 -5.77 -2.42 32.88
N SER A 126 -4.95 -3.46 33.04
CA SER A 126 -5.18 -4.51 34.03
C SER A 126 -4.84 -4.07 35.46
N ALA A 127 -3.92 -3.12 35.63
CA ALA A 127 -3.54 -2.55 36.93
C ALA A 127 -4.46 -1.40 37.41
N LYS A 128 -5.55 -1.12 36.68
CA LYS A 128 -6.56 -0.10 37.03
C LYS A 128 -7.94 -0.71 37.35
N CYS A 129 -8.03 -2.03 37.43
CA CYS A 129 -9.21 -2.75 37.95
C CYS A 129 -8.98 -3.16 39.40
#